data_AF-A0A529P0X3-F1
#
_entry.id   AF-A0A529P0X3-F1
#
_cell.length_a   1.000
_cell.length_b   1.000
_cell.length_c   1.000
_cell.angle_alpha   90.00
_cell.angle_beta   90.00
_cell.angle_gamma   90.00
#
_symmetry.space_group_name_H-M   'P 1'
#
loop_
_entity.id
_entity.type
_entity.pdbx_description
1 polymer ?
#
loop_
_entity_poly.entity_id
_entity_poly.type
_entity_poly.pdbx_seq_one_letter_code
_entity_poly.pdbx_strand_id
1 'polypeptide(L)' 'ETTDPLAVIDIPAFCSDAGHQLVETAAVSGGHRFLVERGAA' A
#
# COMPACT_ATOMS: atom_id res chain seq x y z
N GLU A 1 5.97 -3.25 4.68
CA GLU A 1 6.94 -3.55 3.60
C GLU A 1 6.71 -4.97 3.15
N THR A 2 6.85 -5.27 1.87
CA THR A 2 6.63 -6.60 1.30
C THR A 2 7.49 -6.82 0.06
N THR A 3 7.89 -8.06 -0.19
CA THR A 3 8.63 -8.50 -1.39
C THR A 3 7.70 -9.10 -2.45
N ASP A 4 6.39 -9.10 -2.21
CA ASP A 4 5.39 -9.59 -3.15
C ASP A 4 5.23 -8.62 -4.33
N PRO A 5 5.49 -9.04 -5.59
CA PRO A 5 5.33 -8.18 -6.75
C PRO A 5 3.87 -7.77 -7.00
N LEU A 6 2.88 -8.52 -6.48
CA LEU A 6 1.46 -8.20 -6.66
C LEU A 6 0.97 -7.10 -5.71
N ALA A 7 1.70 -6.81 -4.62
CA ALA A 7 1.32 -5.80 -3.64
C ALA A 7 1.19 -4.38 -4.23
N VAL A 8 1.85 -4.09 -5.36
CA VAL A 8 1.72 -2.80 -6.06
C VAL A 8 0.32 -2.60 -6.67
N ILE A 9 -0.43 -3.69 -6.89
CA ILE A 9 -1.80 -3.70 -7.39
C ILE A 9 -2.78 -3.78 -6.22
N ASP A 10 -2.52 -4.71 -5.29
CA ASP A 10 -3.47 -5.04 -4.24
C ASP A 10 -3.60 -3.95 -3.15
N ILE A 11 -2.49 -3.31 -2.76
CA ILE A 11 -2.51 -2.31 -1.68
C ILE A 11 -3.29 -1.03 -2.07
N PRO A 12 -3.13 -0.44 -3.26
CA PRO A 12 -3.97 0.68 -3.69
C PRO A 12 -5.45 0.34 -3.71
N ALA A 13 -5.81 -0.84 -4.22
CA ALA A 13 -7.20 -1.31 -4.26
C ALA A 13 -7.76 -1.48 -2.84
N PHE A 14 -7.03 -2.17 -1.96
CA PHE A 14 -7.40 -2.34 -0.56
C PHE A 14 -7.62 -1.00 0.15
N CYS A 15 -6.74 -0.01 -0.06
CA CYS A 15 -6.89 1.29 0.57
C CYS A 15 -8.18 1.99 0.12
N SER A 16 -8.45 1.99 -1.19
CA SER A 16 -9.69 2.53 -1.75
C SER A 16 -10.94 1.87 -1.17
N ASP A 17 -10.96 0.53 -1.13
CA ASP A 17 -12.12 -0.24 -0.68
C ASP A 17 -12.35 -0.15 0.84
N ALA A 18 -11.28 -0.09 1.62
CA ALA A 18 -11.34 0.03 3.09
C ALA A 18 -11.45 1.48 3.58
N GLY A 19 -11.49 2.46 2.67
CA GLY A 19 -11.53 3.89 2.99
C GLY A 19 -10.25 4.42 3.63
N HIS A 20 -9.12 3.72 3.47
CA HIS A 20 -7.80 4.20 3.88
C HIS A 20 -7.17 5.06 2.77
N GLN A 21 -6.20 5.88 3.15
CA GLN A 21 -5.46 6.68 2.19
C GLN A 21 -4.05 6.12 2.01
N LEU A 22 -3.70 5.73 0.79
CA LEU A 22 -2.32 5.43 0.43
C LEU A 22 -1.56 6.75 0.24
N VAL A 23 -0.64 7.06 1.16
CA VAL A 23 0.12 8.32 1.20
C VAL A 23 1.38 8.24 0.35
N GLU A 24 2.07 7.10 0.39
CA GLU A 24 3.33 6.91 -0.35
C GLU A 24 3.51 5.45 -0.77
N THR A 25 4.12 5.25 -1.94
CA THR A 25 4.67 3.97 -2.39
C THR A 25 6.14 4.17 -2.73
N ALA A 26 7.02 3.40 -2.11
CA ALA A 26 8.45 3.46 -2.34
C ALA A 26 9.00 2.08 -2.73
N ALA A 27 9.82 2.03 -3.78
CA ALA A 27 10.61 0.84 -4.08
C ALA A 27 11.73 0.70 -3.03
N VAL A 28 11.92 -0.51 -2.52
CA VAL A 28 13.02 -0.86 -1.62
C VAL A 28 13.77 -2.06 -2.22
N SER A 29 14.94 -2.39 -1.65
CA SER A 29 15.69 -3.55 -2.10
C SER A 29 14.83 -4.82 -1.94
N GLY A 30 14.44 -5.43 -3.06
CA GLY A 30 13.68 -6.67 -3.08
C GLY A 30 12.16 -6.51 -2.94
N GLY A 31 11.60 -5.29 -2.98
CA GLY A 31 10.17 -5.12 -2.85
C GLY A 31 9.67 -3.69 -2.78
N HIS A 32 8.56 -3.50 -2.07
CA HIS A 32 7.87 -2.23 -1.93
C HIS A 32 7.51 -1.92 -0.47
N ARG A 33 7.60 -0.63 -0.12
CA ARG A 33 7.10 -0.06 1.12
C ARG A 33 5.92 0.86 0.79
N PHE A 34 4.89 0.78 1.62
CA PHE A 34 3.68 1.58 1.50
C PHE A 34 3.46 2.33 2.81
N LEU A 35 3.21 3.63 2.72
CA LEU A 35 2.75 4.44 3.84
C LEU A 35 1.25 4.63 3.69
N VAL A 36 0.48 4.06 4.62
CA VAL A 36 -0.98 4.11 4.60
C VAL A 36 -1.46 4.89 5.81
N GLU A 37 -2.30 5.89 5.56
CA GLU A 37 -3.06 6.57 6.60
C GLU A 37 -4.38 5.83 6.79
N ARG A 38 -4.65 5.45 8.04
CA ARG A 38 -5.87 4.75 8.40
C ARG A 38 -7.06 5.70 8.24
N GLY A 39 -8.01 5.30 7.40
CA GLY A 39 -9.31 5.97 7.28
C GLY A 39 -10.08 5.98 8.60
N ALA A 40 -10.89 7.02 8.81
CA ALA A 40 -11.85 7.06 9.91
C ALA A 40 -13.00 6.09 9.59
N ALA A 41 -12.87 4.85 10.04
CA ALA A 41 -13.98 3.90 10.14
C ALA A 41 -14.88 4.25 11.33
#